data_AF-A0A835XL74-F1
#
_entry.id   AF-A0A835XL74-F1
#
_cell.length_a   1.000
_cell.length_b   1.000
_cell.length_c   1.000
_cell.angle_alpha   90.00
_cell.angle_beta   90.00
_cell.angle_gamma   90.00
#
_symmetry.space_group_name_H-M   'P 1'
#
loop_
_entity.id
_entity.type
_entity.pdbx_description
1 polymer ?
#
loop_
_entity_poly.entity_id
_entity_poly.type
_entity_poly.pdbx_seq_one_letter_code
_entity_poly.pdbx_strand_id
1 'polypeptide(L)'
;AFKIIPNLRNWEEVLYLTEPDSWSVHAVYQATRLFVSNLNARLAQRFLALVLLPRVRAEIRRERRLHFALMQALRKATYKPGAFYKGILLPLCQSRTCSLREAVILTSVLKKASLPVLHSAAALLRLATLEYCGTTSFFMRVLLDKKYALPYRVIDALVDHFVRFADDERAMPVVWHQTLLCFVQRYKHEIRPEDIRALRALCGKQSHYKVTPEVIRELDHGVGRGGGGGQAGGAAPMAASGPGAGAGGAAAAASAATRVGANVSEAVRDLPPVLMMDD
;
A
#
# COMPACT_ATOMS: atom_id res chain seq x y z
N ALA A 1 30.12 6.38 12.48
CA ALA A 1 30.05 5.11 11.73
C ALA A 1 28.66 4.81 11.16
N PHE A 2 27.59 4.64 11.95
CA PHE A 2 26.28 4.19 11.41
C PHE A 2 25.70 5.00 10.22
N LYS A 3 25.93 6.32 10.20
CA LYS A 3 25.44 7.21 9.13
C LYS A 3 25.99 6.91 7.72
N ILE A 4 27.16 6.27 7.63
CA ILE A 4 27.80 5.98 6.33
C ILE A 4 27.35 4.65 5.72
N ILE A 5 26.69 3.79 6.49
CA ILE A 5 26.29 2.44 6.05
C ILE A 5 25.50 2.45 4.74
N PRO A 6 24.50 3.34 4.53
CA PRO A 6 23.73 3.36 3.27
C PRO A 6 24.55 3.67 2.01
N ASN A 7 25.77 4.20 2.16
CA ASN A 7 26.64 4.54 1.03
C ASN A 7 27.59 3.40 0.65
N LEU A 8 27.65 2.34 1.46
CA LEU A 8 28.50 1.18 1.22
C LEU A 8 27.86 0.26 0.18
N ARG A 9 28.67 -0.41 -0.65
CA ARG A 9 28.19 -1.43 -1.58
C ARG A 9 27.66 -2.65 -0.83
N ASN A 10 28.37 -3.09 0.20
CA ASN A 10 28.00 -4.21 1.07
C ASN A 10 27.26 -3.76 2.34
N TRP A 11 26.34 -2.80 2.21
CA TRP A 11 25.64 -2.23 3.36
C TRP A 11 24.87 -3.27 4.18
N GLU A 12 24.39 -4.36 3.58
CA GLU A 12 23.61 -5.41 4.26
C GLU A 12 24.47 -6.21 5.24
N GLU A 13 25.67 -6.63 4.82
CA GLU A 13 26.62 -7.33 5.66
C GLU A 13 27.03 -6.45 6.84
N VAL A 14 27.37 -5.20 6.56
CA VAL A 14 27.75 -4.22 7.60
C VAL A 14 26.59 -3.94 8.55
N LEU A 15 25.36 -3.90 8.05
CA LEU A 15 24.18 -3.74 8.89
C LEU A 15 23.94 -4.97 9.78
N TYR A 16 24.15 -6.16 9.25
CA TYR A 16 23.99 -7.41 9.99
C TYR A 16 24.93 -7.48 11.20
N LEU A 17 26.18 -7.01 11.04
CA LEU A 17 27.15 -6.90 12.15
C LEU A 17 26.69 -5.97 13.29
N THR A 18 25.73 -5.08 13.04
CA THR A 18 25.17 -4.21 14.08
C THR A 18 23.96 -4.81 14.81
N GLU A 19 23.65 -6.09 14.55
CA GLU A 19 22.57 -6.86 15.18
C GLU A 19 21.22 -6.12 15.20
N PRO A 20 20.54 -5.97 14.05
CA PRO A 20 19.31 -5.19 13.97
C PRO A 20 18.18 -5.65 14.91
N ASP A 21 18.21 -6.92 15.33
CA ASP A 21 17.25 -7.51 16.26
C ASP A 21 17.37 -6.94 17.67
N SER A 22 18.59 -6.60 18.12
CA SER A 22 18.87 -6.09 19.46
C SER A 22 18.68 -4.56 19.59
N TRP A 23 18.39 -3.87 18.48
CA TRP A 23 18.21 -2.42 18.49
C TRP A 23 17.07 -1.95 19.39
N SER A 24 17.20 -0.75 19.94
CA SER A 24 16.06 -0.08 20.58
C SER A 24 15.03 0.38 19.55
N VAL A 25 13.76 0.50 19.95
CA VAL A 25 12.68 1.01 19.07
C VAL A 25 12.97 2.41 18.53
N HIS A 26 13.73 3.23 19.27
CA HIS A 26 14.18 4.55 18.86
C HIS A 26 15.29 4.48 17.81
N ALA A 27 16.23 3.53 17.95
CA ALA A 27 17.27 3.27 16.95
C ALA A 27 16.64 2.81 15.63
N VAL A 28 15.66 1.91 15.67
CA VAL A 28 14.93 1.45 14.46
C VAL A 28 14.28 2.62 13.72
N TYR A 29 13.70 3.58 14.45
CA TYR A 29 13.13 4.78 13.84
C TYR A 29 14.17 5.65 13.14
N GLN A 30 15.29 5.95 13.82
CA GLN A 30 16.35 6.77 13.22
C GLN A 30 17.04 6.06 12.05
N ALA A 31 17.26 4.74 12.16
CA ALA A 31 17.74 3.91 11.07
C ALA A 31 16.78 3.96 9.89
N THR A 32 15.49 3.75 10.10
CA THR A 32 14.49 3.82 9.02
C THR A 32 14.51 5.18 8.33
N ARG A 33 14.59 6.27 9.09
CA ARG A 33 14.68 7.63 8.51
C ARG A 33 15.94 7.79 7.65
N LEU A 34 17.09 7.32 8.14
CA LEU A 34 18.37 7.42 7.44
C LEU A 34 18.38 6.55 6.16
N PHE A 35 17.99 5.29 6.27
CA PHE A 35 18.05 4.32 5.18
C PHE A 35 17.02 4.64 4.10
N VAL A 36 15.78 4.99 4.47
CA VAL A 36 14.74 5.37 3.50
C VAL A 36 15.07 6.69 2.82
N SER A 37 15.84 7.60 3.42
CA SER A 37 16.23 8.85 2.74
C SER A 37 17.42 8.65 1.79
N ASN A 38 18.41 7.83 2.15
CA ASN A 38 19.66 7.72 1.39
C ASN A 38 19.67 6.57 0.37
N LEU A 39 18.96 5.46 0.63
CA LEU A 39 18.95 4.31 -0.28
C LEU A 39 18.07 4.53 -1.51
N ASN A 40 18.44 3.88 -2.62
CA ASN A 40 17.56 3.75 -3.78
C ASN A 40 16.31 2.91 -3.44
N ALA A 41 15.29 2.91 -4.29
CA ALA A 41 14.01 2.23 -4.01
C ALA A 41 14.16 0.71 -3.80
N ARG A 42 15.10 0.07 -4.51
CA ARG A 42 15.36 -1.38 -4.41
C ARG A 42 16.04 -1.75 -3.10
N LEU A 43 17.09 -1.02 -2.71
CA LEU A 43 17.80 -1.26 -1.46
C LEU A 43 16.94 -0.88 -0.25
N ALA A 44 16.17 0.21 -0.34
CA ALA A 44 15.19 0.55 0.67
C ALA A 44 14.14 -0.55 0.85
N GLN A 45 13.67 -1.19 -0.24
CA GLN A 45 12.77 -2.34 -0.15
C GLN A 45 13.39 -3.48 0.67
N ARG A 46 14.67 -3.82 0.42
CA ARG A 46 15.39 -4.87 1.16
C ARG A 46 15.50 -4.52 2.64
N PHE A 47 15.89 -3.29 2.98
CA PHE A 47 15.92 -2.82 4.37
C PHE A 47 14.55 -2.94 5.07
N LEU A 48 13.48 -2.52 4.39
CA LEU A 48 12.13 -2.59 4.96
C LEU A 48 11.65 -4.04 5.17
N ALA A 49 11.99 -4.94 4.24
CA ALA A 49 11.60 -6.34 4.30
C ALA A 49 12.41 -7.15 5.33
N LEU A 50 13.72 -6.90 5.45
CA LEU A 50 14.62 -7.67 6.30
C LEU A 50 14.70 -7.14 7.74
N VAL A 51 14.53 -5.83 7.95
CA VAL A 51 14.71 -5.21 9.27
C VAL A 51 13.40 -4.68 9.83
N LEU A 52 12.72 -3.77 9.10
CA LEU A 52 11.57 -3.09 9.68
C LEU A 52 10.35 -4.00 9.83
N LEU A 53 10.02 -4.80 8.82
CA LEU A 53 8.86 -5.69 8.83
C LEU A 53 8.97 -6.74 9.95
N PRO A 54 10.04 -7.53 10.08
CA PRO A 54 10.16 -8.52 11.15
C PRO A 54 10.09 -7.88 12.53
N ARG A 55 10.76 -6.73 12.72
CA ARG A 55 10.74 -6.01 13.99
C ARG A 55 9.34 -5.51 14.38
N VAL A 56 8.58 -4.97 13.44
CA VAL A 56 7.19 -4.53 13.69
C VAL A 56 6.30 -5.71 14.05
N ARG A 57 6.43 -6.83 13.34
CA ARG A 57 5.65 -8.05 13.63
C ARG A 57 5.98 -8.62 15.00
N ALA A 58 7.26 -8.70 15.36
CA ALA A 58 7.71 -9.16 16.67
C ALA A 58 7.14 -8.30 17.81
N GLU A 59 7.20 -6.97 17.67
CA GLU A 59 6.65 -6.05 18.68
C GLU A 59 5.13 -6.21 18.84
N ILE A 60 4.39 -6.33 17.74
CA ILE A 60 2.93 -6.49 17.79
C ILE A 60 2.53 -7.81 18.46
N ARG A 61 3.28 -8.88 18.20
CA ARG A 61 3.04 -10.18 18.87
C ARG A 61 3.31 -10.12 20.37
N ARG A 62 4.38 -9.43 20.79
CA ARG A 62 4.79 -9.33 22.19
C ARG A 62 3.89 -8.39 23.00
N GLU A 63 3.83 -7.13 22.59
CA GLU A 63 3.20 -6.04 23.37
C GLU A 63 1.71 -5.85 23.05
N ARG A 64 1.21 -6.56 22.02
CA ARG A 64 -0.20 -6.46 21.56
C ARG A 64 -0.61 -5.05 21.10
N ARG A 65 0.33 -4.09 21.10
CA ARG A 65 0.28 -2.68 20.70
C ARG A 65 1.61 -2.33 20.03
N LEU A 66 1.62 -1.32 19.17
CA LEU A 66 2.86 -0.87 18.52
C LEU A 66 3.41 0.39 19.19
N HIS A 67 4.69 0.36 19.55
CA HIS A 67 5.39 1.50 20.11
C HIS A 67 5.37 2.72 19.15
N PHE A 68 5.26 3.94 19.70
CA PHE A 68 5.12 5.16 18.91
C PHE A 68 6.27 5.40 17.92
N ALA A 69 7.51 5.10 18.32
CA ALA A 69 8.69 5.21 17.46
C ALA A 69 8.60 4.27 16.23
N LEU A 70 8.10 3.04 16.39
CA LEU A 70 7.90 2.12 15.26
C LEU A 70 6.75 2.58 14.35
N MET A 71 5.70 3.17 14.92
CA MET A 71 4.66 3.85 14.12
C MET A 71 5.22 5.04 13.33
N GLN A 72 6.17 5.80 13.90
CA GLN A 72 6.89 6.83 13.16
C GLN A 72 7.79 6.23 12.08
N ALA A 73 8.44 5.10 12.33
CA ALA A 73 9.26 4.39 11.35
C ALA A 73 8.42 3.94 10.14
N LEU A 74 7.26 3.33 10.37
CA LEU A 74 6.32 2.96 9.31
C LEU A 74 5.84 4.17 8.50
N ARG A 75 5.52 5.29 9.15
CA ARG A 75 5.21 6.54 8.45
C ARG A 75 6.40 7.02 7.61
N LYS A 76 7.63 6.92 8.11
CA LYS A 76 8.82 7.28 7.34
C LYS A 76 9.05 6.34 6.15
N ALA A 77 8.75 5.05 6.28
CA ALA A 77 8.81 4.11 5.17
C ALA A 77 7.87 4.49 4.01
N THR A 78 6.71 5.07 4.29
CA THR A 78 5.76 5.50 3.23
C THR A 78 6.26 6.63 2.32
N TYR A 79 7.36 7.34 2.66
CA TYR A 79 7.95 8.35 1.78
C TYR A 79 8.61 7.74 0.53
N LYS A 80 8.88 6.42 0.52
CA LYS A 80 9.20 5.66 -0.70
C LYS A 80 8.11 4.61 -0.96
N PRO A 81 6.99 4.98 -1.61
CA PRO A 81 5.81 4.12 -1.80
C PRO A 81 6.11 2.77 -2.44
N GLY A 82 6.95 2.74 -3.49
CA GLY A 82 7.32 1.48 -4.15
C GLY A 82 8.05 0.50 -3.23
N ALA A 83 8.97 1.01 -2.39
CA ALA A 83 9.68 0.22 -1.40
C ALA A 83 8.75 -0.24 -0.27
N PHE A 84 7.85 0.64 0.19
CA PHE A 84 6.86 0.31 1.21
C PHE A 84 5.91 -0.81 0.77
N TYR A 85 5.34 -0.71 -0.44
CA TYR A 85 4.42 -1.74 -0.93
C TYR A 85 5.12 -3.09 -1.12
N LYS A 86 6.29 -3.11 -1.78
CA LYS A 86 7.01 -4.36 -2.07
C LYS A 86 7.77 -4.93 -0.87
N GLY A 87 8.15 -4.10 0.10
CA GLY A 87 8.95 -4.52 1.25
C GLY A 87 8.13 -4.77 2.52
N ILE A 88 6.94 -4.18 2.63
CA ILE A 88 6.08 -4.32 3.83
C ILE A 88 4.73 -4.93 3.47
N LEU A 89 3.94 -4.25 2.64
CA LEU A 89 2.53 -4.62 2.46
C LEU A 89 2.34 -5.96 1.74
N LEU A 90 2.99 -6.12 0.58
CA LEU A 90 2.85 -7.31 -0.26
C LEU A 90 3.44 -8.55 0.43
N PRO A 91 4.67 -8.54 0.99
CA PRO A 91 5.19 -9.68 1.72
C PRO A 91 4.32 -10.08 2.92
N LEU A 92 3.76 -9.09 3.64
CA LEU A 92 2.86 -9.38 4.76
C LEU A 92 1.59 -10.12 4.29
N CYS A 93 0.98 -9.68 3.19
CA CYS A 93 -0.21 -10.33 2.64
C CYS A 93 0.11 -11.71 2.04
N GLN A 94 1.26 -11.85 1.37
CA GLN A 94 1.72 -13.11 0.78
C GLN A 94 2.06 -14.16 1.84
N SER A 95 2.60 -13.75 2.99
CA SER A 95 2.96 -14.68 4.07
C SER A 95 1.76 -15.39 4.71
N ARG A 96 0.52 -14.94 4.45
CA ARG A 96 -0.75 -15.47 5.02
C ARG A 96 -0.80 -15.56 6.55
N THR A 97 0.21 -15.05 7.25
CA THR A 97 0.34 -15.05 8.71
C THR A 97 0.05 -13.66 9.30
N CYS A 98 -0.65 -12.81 8.55
CA CYS A 98 -1.05 -11.48 8.99
C CYS A 98 -2.21 -11.59 9.99
N SER A 99 -1.99 -11.09 11.20
CA SER A 99 -3.00 -10.99 12.24
C SER A 99 -3.91 -9.78 12.05
N LEU A 100 -5.11 -9.83 12.63
CA LEU A 100 -6.03 -8.69 12.62
C LEU A 100 -5.42 -7.42 13.22
N ARG A 101 -4.58 -7.54 14.26
CA ARG A 101 -3.89 -6.40 14.88
C ARG A 101 -2.87 -5.77 13.94
N GLU A 102 -2.05 -6.59 13.28
CA GLU A 102 -1.09 -6.11 12.26
C GLU A 102 -1.83 -5.38 11.14
N ALA A 103 -2.95 -5.94 10.65
CA ALA A 103 -3.77 -5.32 9.62
C ALA A 103 -4.33 -3.96 10.07
N VAL A 104 -4.95 -3.85 11.25
CA VAL A 104 -5.49 -2.59 11.78
C VAL A 104 -4.42 -1.52 11.96
N ILE A 105 -3.24 -1.90 12.45
CA ILE A 105 -2.13 -0.96 12.66
C ILE A 105 -1.61 -0.44 11.31
N LEU A 106 -1.31 -1.33 10.36
CA LEU A 106 -0.76 -0.92 9.08
C LEU A 106 -1.77 -0.16 8.23
N THR A 107 -3.04 -0.57 8.22
CA THR A 107 -4.12 0.18 7.55
C THR A 107 -4.25 1.60 8.09
N SER A 108 -4.02 1.83 9.39
CA SER A 108 -3.99 3.18 9.96
C SER A 108 -2.85 4.05 9.40
N VAL A 109 -1.70 3.45 9.11
CA VAL A 109 -0.55 4.13 8.46
C VAL A 109 -0.90 4.47 7.02
N LEU A 110 -1.42 3.50 6.25
CA LEU A 110 -1.86 3.70 4.87
C LEU A 110 -2.95 4.78 4.76
N LYS A 111 -3.92 4.79 5.68
CA LYS A 111 -4.99 5.80 5.72
C LYS A 111 -4.44 7.22 5.88
N LYS A 112 -3.40 7.40 6.70
CA LYS A 112 -2.77 8.72 6.95
C LYS A 112 -1.73 9.11 5.90
N ALA A 113 -1.10 8.16 5.22
CA ALA A 113 -0.07 8.44 4.23
C ALA A 113 -0.67 8.98 2.92
N SER A 114 -0.02 9.97 2.32
CA SER A 114 -0.33 10.42 0.95
C SER A 114 0.53 9.63 -0.03
N LEU A 115 -0.07 8.68 -0.75
CA LEU A 115 0.62 7.75 -1.64
C LEU A 115 0.29 8.08 -3.11
N PRO A 116 1.26 8.05 -4.04
CA PRO A 116 0.97 8.26 -5.46
C PRO A 116 0.02 7.21 -6.02
N VAL A 117 -0.82 7.63 -6.97
CA VAL A 117 -1.85 6.80 -7.60
C VAL A 117 -1.26 5.55 -8.27
N LEU A 118 -0.21 5.71 -9.07
CA LEU A 118 0.37 4.61 -9.86
C LEU A 118 0.89 3.46 -8.97
N HIS A 119 1.56 3.80 -7.86
CA HIS A 119 2.03 2.81 -6.91
C HIS A 119 0.88 2.09 -6.20
N SER A 120 -0.18 2.84 -5.85
CA SER A 120 -1.36 2.29 -5.18
C SER A 120 -2.19 1.41 -6.11
N ALA A 121 -2.31 1.78 -7.39
CA ALA A 121 -2.97 0.99 -8.42
C ALA A 121 -2.24 -0.34 -8.67
N ALA A 122 -0.90 -0.30 -8.78
CA ALA A 122 -0.09 -1.52 -8.91
C ALA A 122 -0.19 -2.42 -7.67
N ALA A 123 -0.21 -1.84 -6.47
CA ALA A 123 -0.40 -2.58 -5.23
C ALA A 123 -1.80 -3.22 -5.18
N LEU A 124 -2.86 -2.49 -5.53
CA LEU A 124 -4.23 -3.01 -5.60
C LEU A 124 -4.36 -4.19 -6.57
N LEU A 125 -3.80 -4.06 -7.78
CA LEU A 125 -3.77 -5.14 -8.76
C LEU A 125 -3.08 -6.39 -8.20
N ARG A 126 -1.97 -6.21 -7.49
CA ARG A 126 -1.28 -7.33 -6.87
C ARG A 126 -2.12 -7.94 -5.74
N LEU A 127 -2.71 -7.13 -4.85
CA LEU A 127 -3.59 -7.63 -3.77
C LEU A 127 -4.82 -8.38 -4.30
N ALA A 128 -5.40 -7.93 -5.42
CA ALA A 128 -6.54 -8.58 -6.06
C ALA A 128 -6.19 -10.00 -6.59
N THR A 129 -4.97 -10.16 -7.12
CA THR A 129 -4.49 -11.44 -7.68
C THR A 129 -3.93 -12.41 -6.63
N LEU A 130 -3.67 -11.95 -5.40
CA LEU A 130 -3.21 -12.84 -4.32
C LEU A 130 -4.34 -13.76 -3.84
N GLU A 131 -3.93 -14.88 -3.24
CA GLU A 131 -4.84 -15.74 -2.49
C GLU A 131 -5.54 -14.96 -1.39
N TYR A 132 -6.80 -15.29 -1.16
CA TYR A 132 -7.61 -14.55 -0.21
C TYR A 132 -7.22 -14.86 1.23
N CYS A 133 -6.96 -13.79 1.99
CA CYS A 133 -6.93 -13.80 3.44
C CYS A 133 -7.84 -12.66 3.93
N GLY A 134 -8.60 -12.88 5.00
CA GLY A 134 -9.56 -11.89 5.51
C GLY A 134 -8.91 -10.53 5.84
N THR A 135 -7.64 -10.50 6.23
CA THR A 135 -6.88 -9.27 6.49
C THR A 135 -6.60 -8.45 5.23
N THR A 136 -6.52 -9.08 4.06
CA THR A 136 -6.25 -8.40 2.78
C THR A 136 -7.36 -7.40 2.44
N SER A 137 -8.62 -7.71 2.79
CA SER A 137 -9.77 -6.83 2.57
C SER A 137 -9.63 -5.48 3.27
N PHE A 138 -8.96 -5.42 4.44
CA PHE A 138 -8.71 -4.14 5.13
C PHE A 138 -7.82 -3.21 4.31
N PHE A 139 -6.75 -3.75 3.72
CA PHE A 139 -5.81 -2.98 2.91
C PHE A 139 -6.46 -2.51 1.61
N MET A 140 -7.17 -3.41 0.93
CA MET A 140 -7.91 -3.07 -0.29
C MET A 140 -8.93 -1.96 -0.03
N ARG A 141 -9.71 -2.05 1.05
CA ARG A 141 -10.67 -1.02 1.44
C ARG A 141 -10.02 0.35 1.62
N VAL A 142 -8.94 0.43 2.40
CA VAL A 142 -8.26 1.70 2.64
C VAL A 142 -7.68 2.30 1.37
N LEU A 143 -7.20 1.48 0.44
CA LEU A 143 -6.70 1.94 -0.85
C LEU A 143 -7.82 2.43 -1.77
N LEU A 144 -9.01 1.80 -1.74
CA LEU A 144 -10.20 2.26 -2.44
C LEU A 144 -10.78 3.54 -1.84
N ASP A 145 -10.78 3.67 -0.50
CA ASP A 145 -11.20 4.87 0.23
C ASP A 145 -10.35 6.12 -0.11
N LYS A 146 -9.17 5.95 -0.72
CA LYS A 146 -8.37 7.06 -1.24
C LYS A 146 -8.96 7.71 -2.50
N LYS A 147 -9.96 7.08 -3.12
CA LYS A 147 -10.73 7.62 -4.26
C LYS A 147 -9.89 8.00 -5.47
N TYR A 148 -8.77 7.32 -5.70
CA TYR A 148 -7.91 7.57 -6.86
C TYR A 148 -8.60 7.16 -8.18
N ALA A 149 -8.21 7.81 -9.27
CA ALA A 149 -8.57 7.35 -10.62
C ALA A 149 -7.74 6.09 -10.92
N LEU A 150 -8.41 4.94 -11.04
CA LEU A 150 -7.74 3.66 -11.27
C LEU A 150 -7.73 3.33 -12.77
N PRO A 151 -6.64 2.76 -13.30
CA PRO A 151 -6.64 2.21 -14.65
C PRO A 151 -7.67 1.07 -14.78
N TYR A 152 -8.31 0.97 -15.95
CA TYR A 152 -9.34 -0.06 -16.20
C TYR A 152 -8.87 -1.48 -15.89
N ARG A 153 -7.62 -1.81 -16.22
CA ARG A 153 -7.04 -3.13 -15.88
C ARG A 153 -7.12 -3.45 -14.39
N VAL A 154 -6.99 -2.45 -13.51
CA VAL A 154 -7.10 -2.63 -12.06
C VAL A 154 -8.55 -2.82 -11.64
N ILE A 155 -9.48 -2.11 -12.29
CA ILE A 155 -10.92 -2.24 -12.04
C ILE A 155 -11.39 -3.64 -12.45
N ASP A 156 -11.05 -4.07 -13.68
CA ASP A 156 -11.36 -5.40 -14.20
C ASP A 156 -10.81 -6.49 -13.24
N ALA A 157 -9.55 -6.38 -12.80
CA ALA A 157 -8.97 -7.34 -11.86
C ALA A 157 -9.63 -7.32 -10.46
N LEU A 158 -10.17 -6.18 -10.03
CA LEU A 158 -10.94 -6.09 -8.78
C LEU A 158 -12.31 -6.75 -8.92
N VAL A 159 -12.98 -6.60 -10.07
CA VAL A 159 -14.20 -7.33 -10.39
C VAL A 159 -13.92 -8.84 -10.33
N ASP A 160 -12.91 -9.32 -11.05
CA ASP A 160 -12.50 -10.74 -11.06
C ASP A 160 -12.23 -11.24 -9.63
N HIS A 161 -11.55 -10.43 -8.82
CA HIS A 161 -11.30 -10.74 -7.42
C HIS A 161 -12.59 -10.91 -6.62
N PHE A 162 -13.63 -10.11 -6.83
CA PHE A 162 -14.89 -10.26 -6.09
C PHE A 162 -15.74 -11.42 -6.63
N VAL A 163 -15.85 -11.54 -7.96
CA VAL A 163 -16.68 -12.56 -8.62
C VAL A 163 -16.20 -13.97 -8.30
N ARG A 164 -14.89 -14.19 -8.08
CA ARG A 164 -14.35 -15.51 -7.68
C ARG A 164 -14.95 -16.07 -6.38
N PHE A 165 -15.52 -15.22 -5.52
CA PHE A 165 -16.15 -15.65 -4.26
C PHE A 165 -17.63 -16.05 -4.44
N ALA A 166 -18.17 -15.98 -5.65
CA ALA A 166 -19.54 -16.39 -5.92
C ALA A 166 -19.79 -17.86 -5.56
N ASP A 167 -18.80 -18.72 -5.77
CA ASP A 167 -18.89 -20.16 -5.52
C ASP A 167 -18.11 -20.58 -4.24
N ASP A 168 -17.69 -19.62 -3.42
CA ASP A 168 -17.03 -19.90 -2.14
C ASP A 168 -18.10 -20.21 -1.08
N GLU A 169 -18.03 -21.39 -0.46
CA GLU A 169 -18.97 -21.81 0.57
C GLU A 169 -18.80 -21.05 1.90
N ARG A 170 -17.66 -20.39 2.09
CA ARG A 170 -17.36 -19.68 3.34
C ARG A 170 -18.22 -18.41 3.43
N ALA A 171 -18.72 -18.14 4.63
CA ALA A 171 -19.35 -16.87 4.93
C ALA A 171 -18.32 -15.73 4.90
N MET A 172 -18.49 -14.79 3.97
CA MET A 172 -17.55 -13.69 3.82
C MET A 172 -17.64 -12.70 5.00
N PRO A 173 -16.50 -12.21 5.52
CA PRO A 173 -16.51 -11.31 6.66
C PRO A 173 -17.10 -9.95 6.28
N VAL A 174 -17.67 -9.25 7.27
CA VAL A 174 -18.26 -7.90 7.07
C VAL A 174 -17.32 -6.92 6.36
N VAL A 175 -16.01 -7.01 6.63
CA VAL A 175 -15.00 -6.15 6.00
C VAL A 175 -14.94 -6.40 4.50
N TRP A 176 -15.11 -7.63 4.02
CA TRP A 176 -15.16 -7.93 2.59
C TRP A 176 -16.36 -7.26 1.91
N HIS A 177 -17.56 -7.36 2.50
CA HIS A 177 -18.75 -6.68 1.99
C HIS A 177 -18.58 -5.15 2.00
N GLN A 178 -17.94 -4.60 3.03
CA GLN A 178 -17.62 -3.17 3.09
C GLN A 178 -16.59 -2.75 2.03
N THR A 179 -15.61 -3.60 1.72
CA THR A 179 -14.67 -3.38 0.62
C THR A 179 -15.38 -3.38 -0.73
N LEU A 180 -16.31 -4.33 -0.96
CA LEU A 180 -17.14 -4.38 -2.17
C LEU A 180 -18.01 -3.13 -2.30
N LEU A 181 -18.68 -2.70 -1.23
CA LEU A 181 -19.47 -1.48 -1.25
C LEU A 181 -18.63 -0.24 -1.59
N CYS A 182 -17.45 -0.09 -0.98
CA CYS A 182 -16.54 1.01 -1.28
C CYS A 182 -16.10 1.01 -2.75
N PHE A 183 -15.80 -0.17 -3.31
CA PHE A 183 -15.48 -0.32 -4.72
C PHE A 183 -16.62 0.13 -5.63
N VAL A 184 -17.84 -0.39 -5.41
CA VAL A 184 -19.00 -0.08 -6.25
C VAL A 184 -19.38 1.40 -6.15
N GLN A 185 -19.45 1.97 -4.93
CA GLN A 185 -19.76 3.38 -4.72
C GLN A 185 -18.85 4.32 -5.53
N ARG A 186 -17.56 3.95 -5.65
CA ARG A 186 -16.58 4.79 -6.32
C ARG A 186 -16.47 4.53 -7.82
N TYR A 187 -16.56 3.27 -8.25
CA TYR A 187 -16.20 2.85 -9.61
C TYR A 187 -17.38 2.34 -10.45
N LYS A 188 -18.64 2.42 -9.98
CA LYS A 188 -19.85 1.98 -10.70
C LYS A 188 -19.99 2.46 -12.16
N HIS A 189 -19.44 3.62 -12.50
CA HIS A 189 -19.48 4.16 -13.87
C HIS A 189 -18.35 3.65 -14.77
N GLU A 190 -17.30 3.08 -14.17
CA GLU A 190 -16.09 2.61 -14.85
C GLU A 190 -16.10 1.09 -15.09
N ILE A 191 -17.02 0.37 -14.43
CA ILE A 191 -17.21 -1.09 -14.55
C ILE A 191 -17.99 -1.42 -15.82
N ARG A 192 -17.70 -2.55 -16.46
CA ARG A 192 -18.43 -2.97 -17.67
C ARG A 192 -19.86 -3.43 -17.34
N PRO A 193 -20.83 -3.25 -18.25
CA PRO A 193 -22.20 -3.70 -18.00
C PRO A 193 -22.35 -5.19 -17.66
N GLU A 194 -21.53 -6.05 -18.26
CA GLU A 194 -21.45 -7.49 -17.96
C GLU A 194 -20.97 -7.76 -16.53
N ASP A 195 -19.96 -7.02 -16.09
CA ASP A 195 -19.39 -7.12 -14.75
C ASP A 195 -20.38 -6.63 -13.69
N ILE A 196 -21.16 -5.58 -13.98
CA ILE A 196 -22.26 -5.13 -13.11
C ILE A 196 -23.28 -6.26 -12.90
N ARG A 197 -23.63 -7.00 -13.97
CA ARG A 197 -24.53 -8.16 -13.85
C ARG A 197 -23.91 -9.27 -13.00
N ALA A 198 -22.61 -9.57 -13.19
CA ALA A 198 -21.89 -10.56 -12.41
C ALA A 198 -21.82 -10.19 -10.91
N LEU A 199 -21.54 -8.92 -10.59
CA LEU A 199 -21.54 -8.41 -9.21
C LEU A 199 -22.94 -8.45 -8.58
N ARG A 200 -24.00 -8.19 -9.37
CA ARG A 200 -25.38 -8.34 -8.87
C ARG A 200 -25.70 -9.80 -8.56
N ALA A 201 -25.27 -10.75 -9.40
CA ALA A 201 -25.43 -12.18 -9.14
C ALA A 201 -24.64 -12.62 -7.89
N LEU A 202 -23.42 -12.10 -7.70
CA LEU A 202 -22.61 -12.32 -6.50
C LEU A 202 -23.35 -11.89 -5.23
N CYS A 203 -24.00 -10.72 -5.22
CA CYS A 203 -24.80 -10.25 -4.08
C CYS A 203 -25.96 -11.19 -3.71
N GLY A 204 -26.48 -11.98 -4.66
CA GLY A 204 -27.50 -12.99 -4.39
C GLY A 204 -26.95 -14.23 -3.70
N LYS A 205 -25.70 -14.62 -3.99
CA LYS A 205 -25.04 -15.77 -3.37
C LYS A 205 -24.39 -15.42 -2.02
N GLN A 206 -23.69 -14.29 -1.98
CA GLN A 206 -22.95 -13.78 -0.82
C GLN A 206 -23.63 -12.52 -0.29
N SER A 207 -24.50 -12.68 0.71
CA SER A 207 -25.36 -11.61 1.21
C SER A 207 -25.05 -11.20 2.65
N HIS A 208 -25.12 -9.89 2.91
CA HIS A 208 -25.04 -9.28 4.23
C HIS A 208 -26.24 -8.34 4.43
N TYR A 209 -27.03 -8.60 5.47
CA TYR A 209 -28.33 -7.98 5.75
C TYR A 209 -28.37 -6.44 5.65
N LYS A 210 -27.29 -5.74 6.02
CA LYS A 210 -27.19 -4.27 5.97
C LYS A 210 -26.42 -3.71 4.77
N VAL A 211 -25.51 -4.48 4.18
CA VAL A 211 -24.52 -3.93 3.24
C VAL A 211 -24.89 -4.29 1.81
N THR A 212 -25.35 -5.51 1.58
CA THR A 212 -25.75 -5.97 0.24
C THR A 212 -26.87 -5.13 -0.38
N PRO A 213 -27.91 -4.69 0.35
CA PRO A 213 -28.92 -3.78 -0.22
C PRO A 213 -28.33 -2.46 -0.75
N GLU A 214 -27.35 -1.89 -0.03
CA GLU A 214 -26.64 -0.69 -0.47
C GLU A 214 -25.76 -0.95 -1.70
N VAL A 215 -25.12 -2.12 -1.78
CA VAL A 215 -24.34 -2.51 -2.96
C VAL A 215 -25.24 -2.61 -4.18
N ILE A 216 -26.39 -3.28 -4.07
CA ILE A 216 -27.35 -3.43 -5.17
C ILE A 216 -27.87 -2.06 -5.61
N ARG A 217 -28.28 -1.20 -4.65
CA ARG A 217 -28.72 0.17 -4.94
C ARG A 217 -27.66 0.94 -5.74
N GLU A 218 -26.39 0.85 -5.34
CA GLU A 218 -25.30 1.55 -6.05
C GLU A 218 -24.99 0.94 -7.44
N LEU A 219 -25.16 -0.38 -7.62
CA LEU A 219 -25.05 -1.05 -8.92
C LEU A 219 -26.19 -0.65 -9.88
N ASP A 220 -27.41 -0.47 -9.37
CA ASP A 220 -28.57 -0.04 -10.17
C ASP A 220 -28.40 1.38 -10.73
N HIS A 221 -27.67 2.24 -10.01
CA HIS A 221 -27.28 3.57 -10.49
C HIS A 221 -26.04 3.58 -11.40
N GLY A 222 -25.41 2.42 -11.63
CA GLY A 222 -24.25 2.28 -12.51
C GLY A 222 -24.66 2.15 -13.97
N VAL A 223 -24.39 3.17 -14.79
CA VAL A 223 -24.64 3.16 -16.24
C VAL A 223 -23.68 2.21 -16.99
N GLY A 224 -22.57 1.84 -16.36
CA GLY A 224 -21.51 1.04 -16.95
C GLY A 224 -20.68 1.80 -17.99
N ARG A 225 -19.41 1.42 -18.14
CA ARG A 225 -18.51 2.08 -19.09
C ARG A 225 -18.96 1.80 -20.52
N GLY A 226 -19.15 2.86 -21.30
CA GLY A 226 -19.56 2.79 -22.71
C GLY A 226 -21.08 2.76 -22.95
N GLY A 227 -21.90 2.84 -21.89
CA GLY A 227 -23.37 2.75 -21.96
C GLY A 227 -24.14 4.06 -22.22
N GLY A 228 -23.47 5.20 -22.37
CA GLY A 228 -24.14 6.49 -22.60
C GLY A 228 -23.20 7.51 -23.22
N GLY A 229 -23.62 8.10 -24.34
CA GLY A 229 -22.79 8.94 -25.21
C GLY A 229 -22.16 10.15 -24.53
N GLY A 230 -20.97 10.51 -25.02
CA GLY A 230 -20.51 11.89 -25.04
C GLY A 230 -20.30 12.56 -23.68
N GLN A 231 -19.45 12.00 -22.83
CA GLN A 231 -18.62 12.84 -21.98
C GLN A 231 -17.26 12.17 -21.80
N ALA A 232 -16.31 12.61 -22.64
CA ALA A 232 -14.91 12.49 -22.34
C ALA A 232 -14.71 12.96 -20.89
N GLY A 233 -14.34 12.04 -20.01
CA GLY A 233 -14.02 12.35 -18.63
C GLY A 233 -12.96 13.43 -18.61
N GLY A 234 -13.41 14.66 -18.38
CA GLY A 234 -12.57 15.81 -18.19
C GLY A 234 -11.58 15.48 -17.08
N ALA A 235 -10.30 15.57 -17.42
CA ALA A 235 -9.26 15.78 -16.43
C ALA A 235 -9.63 17.07 -15.67
N ALA A 236 -10.36 16.93 -14.57
CA ALA A 236 -10.56 18.03 -13.65
C ALA A 236 -9.24 18.24 -12.87
N PRO A 237 -8.63 19.43 -12.92
CA PRO A 237 -7.45 19.73 -12.14
C PRO A 237 -7.90 19.93 -10.70
N MET A 238 -7.36 19.14 -9.76
CA MET A 238 -7.55 19.43 -8.35
C MET A 238 -6.64 20.61 -8.00
N ALA A 239 -7.28 21.78 -7.87
CA ALA A 239 -6.71 23.01 -7.35
C ALA A 239 -6.08 22.78 -5.97
N ALA A 240 -4.81 23.19 -5.86
CA ALA A 240 -4.19 23.46 -4.58
C ALA A 240 -4.74 24.78 -4.05
N SER A 241 -5.44 24.75 -2.91
CA SER A 241 -5.79 25.93 -2.13
C SER A 241 -5.05 25.91 -0.80
N GLY A 242 -4.14 26.85 -0.64
CA GLY A 242 -3.62 27.35 0.63
C GLY A 242 -3.53 28.89 0.51
N PRO A 243 -4.01 29.66 1.50
CA PRO A 243 -4.11 31.12 1.37
C PRO A 243 -2.74 31.79 1.54
N GLY A 244 -2.57 32.94 0.88
CA GLY A 244 -1.33 33.70 0.83
C GLY A 244 -1.14 34.77 1.93
N ALA A 245 -0.13 35.61 1.64
CA ALA A 245 0.37 36.81 2.33
C ALA A 245 1.45 36.56 3.40
N GLY A 246 2.65 37.14 3.37
CA GLY A 246 3.29 38.06 2.43
C GLY A 246 4.66 38.53 2.98
N ALA A 247 5.49 39.06 2.08
CA ALA A 247 6.63 39.97 2.26
C ALA A 247 7.89 39.55 3.06
N GLY A 248 9.05 39.69 2.40
CA GLY A 248 10.25 40.25 3.03
C GLY A 248 11.55 39.44 2.85
N GLY A 249 12.53 40.06 2.17
CA GLY A 249 13.95 39.89 2.54
C GLY A 249 14.80 39.02 1.62
N ALA A 250 15.56 39.69 0.75
CA ALA A 250 16.72 39.14 0.08
C ALA A 250 17.80 38.69 1.08
N ALA A 251 18.33 37.49 0.90
CA ALA A 251 19.68 37.13 1.33
C ALA A 251 20.16 35.90 0.54
N ALA A 252 21.26 36.09 -0.17
CA ALA A 252 22.01 35.04 -0.85
C ALA A 252 22.54 34.02 0.17
N ALA A 253 22.34 32.73 -0.10
CA ALA A 253 23.13 31.66 0.47
C ALA A 253 23.19 30.51 -0.54
N ALA A 254 24.31 30.46 -1.27
CA ALA A 254 24.70 29.31 -2.05
C ALA A 254 24.83 28.09 -1.11
N SER A 255 24.07 27.02 -1.38
CA SER A 255 24.36 25.71 -0.82
C SER A 255 24.43 24.70 -1.95
N ALA A 256 25.65 24.21 -2.19
CA ALA A 256 25.94 23.14 -3.12
C ALA A 256 25.27 21.85 -2.61
N ALA A 257 24.13 21.51 -3.18
CA ALA A 257 23.50 20.21 -2.97
C ALA A 257 24.17 19.18 -3.89
N THR A 258 25.29 18.62 -3.44
CA THR A 258 25.81 17.37 -4.00
C THR A 258 24.73 16.30 -3.82
N ARG A 259 24.12 15.85 -4.91
CA ARG A 259 23.22 14.68 -4.90
C ARG A 259 24.08 13.44 -4.63
N VAL A 260 24.26 13.11 -3.36
CA VAL A 260 24.99 11.92 -2.93
C VAL A 260 24.07 10.71 -3.09
N GLY A 261 24.41 9.85 -4.05
CA GLY A 261 23.62 8.70 -4.48
C GLY A 261 23.94 8.23 -5.91
N ALA A 262 24.69 9.03 -6.68
CA ALA A 262 25.13 8.69 -8.04
C ALA A 262 26.15 7.53 -8.12
N ASN A 263 26.76 7.12 -7.01
CA ASN A 263 27.90 6.18 -7.01
C ASN A 263 27.53 4.71 -6.79
N VAL A 264 26.24 4.35 -6.68
CA VAL A 264 25.81 2.95 -6.63
C VAL A 264 25.50 2.47 -8.05
N SER A 265 26.55 2.17 -8.81
CA SER A 265 26.44 1.34 -10.01
C SER A 265 26.42 -0.13 -9.58
N GLU A 266 25.36 -0.87 -9.95
CA GLU A 266 25.30 -2.32 -9.73
C GLU A 266 25.04 -3.03 -11.06
N ALA A 267 25.86 -4.05 -11.32
CA ALA A 267 25.66 -5.02 -12.39
C ALA A 267 24.38 -5.83 -12.11
N VAL A 268 23.52 -5.91 -13.12
CA VAL A 268 22.12 -6.37 -13.03
C VAL A 268 21.98 -7.89 -12.80
N ARG A 269 23.06 -8.67 -12.93
CA ARG A 269 22.99 -10.13 -13.08
C ARG A 269 23.44 -10.97 -11.87
N ASP A 270 24.24 -10.42 -10.96
CA ASP A 270 24.94 -11.25 -9.95
C ASP A 270 24.44 -11.10 -8.51
N LEU A 271 23.24 -10.56 -8.31
CA LEU A 271 22.66 -10.46 -6.97
C LEU A 271 21.74 -11.65 -6.69
N PRO A 272 21.95 -12.39 -5.58
CA PRO A 272 21.06 -13.48 -5.20
C PRO A 272 19.63 -12.93 -4.98
N PRO A 273 18.60 -13.70 -5.40
CA PRO A 273 17.21 -13.31 -5.21
C PRO A 273 16.96 -13.02 -3.73
N VAL A 274 16.15 -12.01 -3.45
CA VAL A 274 15.59 -11.85 -2.11
C VAL A 274 14.85 -13.15 -1.83
N LEU A 275 15.37 -13.96 -0.92
CA LEU A 275 14.70 -15.16 -0.41
C LEU A 275 13.39 -14.68 0.21
N MET A 276 12.34 -14.74 -0.61
CA MET A 276 10.96 -14.72 -0.15
C MET A 276 10.86 -15.98 0.70
N MET A 277 10.61 -15.84 1.99
CA MET A 277 10.52 -16.98 2.91
C MET A 277 9.49 -17.99 2.37
N ASP A 278 10.00 -19.05 1.76
CA ASP A 278 9.32 -20.32 1.57
C ASP A 278 9.73 -21.17 2.78
N ASP A 279 8.77 -21.37 3.68
CA ASP A 279 8.61 -22.53 4.56
C ASP A 279 7.11 -22.67 4.84
#